data_AF-A0A9P5PB23-F1
#
_entry.id   AF-A0A9P5PB23-F1
#
_cell.length_a   1.000
_cell.length_b   1.000
_cell.length_c   1.000
_cell.angle_alpha   90.00
_cell.angle_beta   90.00
_cell.angle_gamma   90.00
#
_symmetry.space_group_name_H-M   'P 1'
#
loop_
_entity.id
_entity.type
_entity.pdbx_description
1 polymer ?
#
loop_
_entity_poly.entity_id
_entity_poly.type
_entity_poly.pdbx_seq_one_letter_code
_entity_poly.pdbx_strand_id
1 'polypeptide(L)'
;MFLINAIFIGTFLEVLVYGIYVATFIKHVRILALRRKKLPPKTFIYLSTASLLLFVIVTVTMVADLIFATHIIQPTGPNDYSGYGKRRNIKIICGTFAIVVSDTVLLYRSYILYNSRLRFIALPLLVFVVQCGIGIWSLISLFQEKTVDPWSDRPQKSTLAQNIFGFLSGGLNVMCTSLIVTCMWRSHRRLLAAGVPKLQSSSAYVRAGAIMINSGVS
;
A
#
# COMPACT_ATOMS: atom_id res chain seq x y z
N MET A 1 33.12 6.13 8.08
CA MET A 1 33.11 4.72 7.64
C MET A 1 31.81 3.99 8.00
N PHE A 2 31.29 4.10 9.23
CA PHE A 2 30.04 3.44 9.66
C PHE A 2 28.80 3.75 8.80
N LEU A 3 28.59 5.01 8.38
CA LEU A 3 27.42 5.40 7.59
C LEU A 3 27.35 4.69 6.22
N ILE A 4 28.50 4.55 5.57
CA ILE A 4 28.60 3.91 4.25
C ILE A 4 28.22 2.43 4.38
N ASN A 5 28.75 1.72 5.37
CA ASN A 5 28.40 0.33 5.65
C ASN A 5 26.90 0.17 5.94
N ALA A 6 26.31 1.09 6.72
CA ALA A 6 24.87 1.08 7.00
C ALA A 6 24.02 1.29 5.74
N ILE A 7 24.43 2.21 4.85
CA ILE A 7 23.76 2.43 3.56
C ILE A 7 23.82 1.17 2.69
N PHE A 8 24.98 0.49 2.62
CA PHE A 8 25.12 -0.76 1.87
C PHE A 8 24.24 -1.88 2.41
N ILE A 9 24.24 -2.08 3.73
CA ILE A 9 23.38 -3.10 4.38
C ILE A 9 21.91 -2.78 4.12
N GLY A 10 21.53 -1.50 4.23
CA GLY A 10 20.18 -1.04 3.93
C GLY A 10 19.76 -1.32 2.49
N THR A 11 20.58 -0.95 1.51
CA THR A 11 20.31 -1.20 0.08
C THR A 11 20.28 -2.70 -0.22
N PHE A 12 21.13 -3.51 0.41
CA PHE A 12 21.13 -4.96 0.22
C PHE A 12 19.84 -5.61 0.74
N LEU A 13 19.41 -5.24 1.95
CA LEU A 13 18.13 -5.68 2.50
C LEU A 13 16.95 -5.24 1.62
N GLU A 14 17.01 -4.01 1.11
CA GLU A 14 16.00 -3.45 0.22
C GLU A 14 15.87 -4.25 -1.09
N VAL A 15 16.99 -4.64 -1.71
CA VAL A 15 17.00 -5.52 -2.90
C VAL A 15 16.43 -6.91 -2.60
N LEU A 16 16.76 -7.50 -1.44
CA LEU A 16 16.21 -8.80 -1.03
C LEU A 16 14.69 -8.73 -0.86
N VAL A 17 14.19 -7.72 -0.14
CA VAL A 17 12.75 -7.51 0.06
C VAL A 17 12.05 -7.25 -1.27
N TYR A 18 12.68 -6.51 -2.18
CA TYR A 18 12.15 -6.31 -3.53
C TYR A 18 12.03 -7.62 -4.32
N GLY A 19 13.01 -8.52 -4.23
CA GLY A 19 12.93 -9.84 -4.86
C GLY A 19 11.70 -10.64 -4.38
N ILE A 20 11.42 -10.62 -3.07
CA ILE A 20 10.22 -11.23 -2.49
C ILE A 20 8.95 -10.55 -3.00
N TYR A 21 8.96 -9.22 -3.11
CA TYR A 21 7.86 -8.44 -3.66
C TYR A 21 7.55 -8.82 -5.12
N VAL A 22 8.56 -8.94 -5.97
CA VAL A 22 8.40 -9.36 -7.39
C VAL A 22 7.78 -10.77 -7.47
N ALA A 23 8.28 -11.72 -6.68
CA ALA A 23 7.72 -13.07 -6.63
C ALA A 23 6.24 -13.05 -6.22
N THR A 24 5.89 -12.24 -5.21
CA THR A 24 4.51 -12.06 -4.75
C THR A 24 3.63 -11.42 -5.81
N PHE A 25 4.14 -10.41 -6.52
CA PHE A 25 3.44 -9.75 -7.63
C PHE A 25 3.14 -10.72 -8.78
N ILE A 26 4.10 -11.56 -9.18
CA ILE A 26 3.87 -12.59 -10.21
C ILE A 26 2.77 -13.56 -9.79
N LYS A 27 2.77 -14.02 -8.53
CA LYS A 27 1.69 -14.87 -7.99
C LYS A 27 0.36 -14.14 -8.00
N HIS A 28 0.34 -12.86 -7.62
CA HIS A 28 -0.86 -12.03 -7.63
C HIS A 28 -1.45 -11.90 -9.03
N VAL A 29 -0.63 -11.56 -10.03
CA VAL A 29 -1.04 -11.45 -11.44
C VAL A 29 -1.54 -12.80 -11.97
N ARG A 30 -0.87 -13.91 -11.65
CA ARG A 30 -1.32 -15.24 -12.05
C ARG A 30 -2.69 -15.58 -11.47
N ILE A 31 -2.92 -15.30 -10.18
CA ILE A 31 -4.23 -15.53 -9.54
C ILE A 31 -5.30 -14.63 -10.16
N LEU A 32 -4.97 -13.37 -10.43
CA LEU A 32 -5.88 -12.41 -11.03
C LEU A 32 -6.27 -12.85 -12.46
N ALA A 33 -5.30 -13.30 -13.25
CA ALA A 33 -5.52 -13.85 -14.59
C ALA A 33 -6.42 -15.10 -14.57
N LEU A 34 -6.18 -16.03 -13.63
CA LEU A 34 -7.03 -17.21 -13.45
C LEU A 34 -8.47 -16.86 -13.04
N ARG A 35 -8.65 -15.75 -12.31
CA ARG A 35 -9.97 -15.28 -11.86
C ARG A 35 -10.64 -14.28 -12.80
N ARG A 36 -10.03 -13.96 -13.96
CA ARG A 36 -10.54 -12.99 -14.93
C ARG A 36 -11.99 -13.25 -15.34
N LYS A 37 -12.37 -14.52 -15.53
CA LYS A 37 -13.75 -14.90 -15.94
C LYS A 37 -14.78 -14.83 -14.81
N LYS A 38 -14.36 -14.75 -13.54
CA LYS A 38 -15.25 -14.78 -12.37
C LYS A 38 -15.42 -13.42 -11.69
N LEU A 39 -14.63 -12.42 -12.07
CA LEU A 39 -14.66 -11.09 -11.49
C LEU A 39 -15.44 -10.14 -12.39
N PRO A 40 -16.23 -9.21 -11.81
CA PRO A 40 -16.84 -8.16 -12.61
C PRO A 40 -15.74 -7.31 -13.27
N PRO A 41 -15.91 -6.91 -14.54
CA PRO A 41 -14.85 -6.29 -15.35
C PRO A 41 -14.31 -5.01 -14.70
N LYS A 42 -15.18 -4.20 -14.08
CA LYS A 42 -14.79 -2.98 -13.36
C LYS A 42 -13.85 -3.25 -12.18
N THR A 43 -14.12 -4.29 -11.40
CA THR A 43 -13.27 -4.64 -10.24
C THR A 43 -11.94 -5.25 -10.68
N PHE A 44 -11.96 -6.05 -11.76
CA PHE A 44 -10.74 -6.61 -12.33
C PHE A 44 -9.79 -5.51 -12.83
N ILE A 45 -10.33 -4.54 -13.59
CA ILE A 45 -9.54 -3.40 -14.10
C ILE A 45 -8.96 -2.61 -12.93
N TYR A 46 -9.79 -2.24 -11.95
CA TYR A 46 -9.33 -1.46 -10.79
C TYR A 46 -8.20 -2.17 -10.01
N LEU A 47 -8.36 -3.46 -9.68
CA LEU A 47 -7.33 -4.21 -8.95
C LEU A 47 -6.05 -4.36 -9.78
N SER A 48 -6.19 -4.65 -11.08
CA SER A 48 -5.04 -4.81 -11.97
C SER A 48 -4.27 -3.50 -12.09
N THR A 49 -4.96 -2.38 -12.34
CA THR A 49 -4.36 -1.06 -12.46
C THR A 49 -3.67 -0.65 -11.17
N ALA A 50 -4.31 -0.82 -10.01
CA ALA A 50 -3.70 -0.48 -8.73
C ALA A 50 -2.46 -1.33 -8.43
N SER A 51 -2.50 -2.64 -8.70
CA SER A 51 -1.35 -3.53 -8.49
C SER A 51 -0.18 -3.18 -9.40
N LEU A 52 -0.44 -2.84 -10.67
CA LEU A 52 0.58 -2.42 -11.61
C LEU A 52 1.18 -1.07 -11.23
N LEU A 53 0.35 -0.14 -10.78
CA LEU A 53 0.78 1.17 -10.32
C LEU A 53 1.68 1.05 -9.08
N LEU A 54 1.32 0.23 -8.10
CA LEU A 54 2.18 -0.07 -6.94
C LEU A 54 3.49 -0.73 -7.38
N PHE A 55 3.45 -1.66 -8.33
CA PHE A 55 4.66 -2.29 -8.86
C PHE A 55 5.61 -1.27 -9.50
N VAL A 56 5.09 -0.37 -10.34
CA VAL A 56 5.88 0.69 -10.97
C VAL A 56 6.49 1.61 -9.92
N ILE A 57 5.71 2.07 -8.92
CA ILE A 57 6.20 2.96 -7.87
C ILE A 57 7.35 2.31 -7.09
N VAL A 58 7.19 1.06 -6.65
CA VAL A 58 8.23 0.33 -5.91
C VAL A 58 9.47 0.09 -6.78
N THR A 59 9.28 -0.18 -8.08
CA THR A 59 10.40 -0.34 -9.01
C THR A 59 11.19 0.96 -9.14
N VAL A 60 10.51 2.10 -9.25
CA VAL A 60 11.16 3.43 -9.34
C VAL A 60 11.97 3.75 -8.08
N THR A 61 11.44 3.46 -6.88
CA THR A 61 12.21 3.66 -5.64
C THR A 61 13.47 2.80 -5.61
N MET A 62 13.37 1.53 -6.01
CA MET A 62 14.50 0.60 -6.06
C MET A 62 15.58 1.07 -7.04
N VAL A 63 15.18 1.50 -8.23
CA VAL A 63 16.11 2.03 -9.23
C VAL A 63 16.81 3.29 -8.72
N ALA A 64 16.08 4.19 -8.05
CA ALA A 64 16.68 5.38 -7.44
C ALA A 64 17.68 5.03 -6.33
N ASP A 65 17.39 4.02 -5.50
CA ASP A 65 18.30 3.51 -4.48
C ASP A 65 19.56 2.86 -5.08
N LEU A 66 19.41 2.13 -6.19
CA LEU A 66 20.52 1.49 -6.89
C LEU A 66 21.44 2.51 -7.59
N ILE A 67 20.87 3.51 -8.27
CA ILE A 67 21.63 4.60 -8.93
C ILE A 67 22.45 5.38 -7.90
N PHE A 68 21.87 5.62 -6.71
CA PHE A 68 22.60 6.28 -5.63
C PHE A 68 23.72 5.40 -5.07
N ALA A 69 23.48 4.10 -4.90
CA ALA A 69 24.51 3.16 -4.46
C ALA A 69 25.68 3.10 -5.44
N THR A 70 25.42 3.09 -6.75
CA THR A 70 26.50 3.08 -7.76
C THR A 70 27.31 4.38 -7.77
N HIS A 71 26.67 5.55 -7.57
CA HIS A 71 27.37 6.83 -7.43
C HIS A 71 28.31 6.86 -6.22
N ILE A 72 27.96 6.18 -5.12
CA ILE A 72 28.82 6.09 -3.93
C ILE A 72 30.03 5.16 -4.18
N ILE A 73 29.86 4.07 -4.93
CA ILE A 73 30.91 3.06 -5.18
C ILE A 73 31.96 3.56 -6.18
N GLN A 74 31.54 4.32 -7.19
CA GLN A 74 32.44 4.88 -8.22
C GLN A 74 32.53 6.41 -8.08
N PRO A 75 33.11 6.93 -6.99
CA PRO A 75 33.18 8.36 -6.78
C PRO A 75 34.12 8.98 -7.84
N THR A 76 33.58 9.87 -8.67
CA THR A 76 34.37 10.62 -9.68
C THR A 76 35.22 11.74 -9.05
N GLY A 77 35.21 11.86 -7.71
CA GLY A 77 35.89 12.86 -6.89
C GLY A 77 35.71 12.58 -5.39
N PRO A 78 36.15 13.45 -4.45
CA PRO A 78 35.95 13.25 -3.01
C PRO A 78 34.45 13.11 -2.68
N ASN A 79 34.08 12.04 -1.96
CA ASN A 79 32.73 11.61 -1.58
C ASN A 79 31.59 12.55 -2.02
N ASP A 80 31.10 12.38 -3.24
CA ASP A 80 30.02 13.20 -3.79
C ASP A 80 28.66 12.70 -3.30
N TYR A 81 28.03 13.48 -2.41
CA TYR A 81 26.68 13.22 -1.89
C TYR A 81 25.60 14.08 -2.55
N SER A 82 25.91 14.77 -3.67
CA SER A 82 24.98 15.65 -4.38
C SER A 82 23.65 14.98 -4.77
N GLY A 83 23.64 13.65 -4.93
CA GLY A 83 22.44 12.85 -5.23
C GLY A 83 21.54 12.52 -4.02
N TYR A 84 21.98 12.75 -2.78
CA TYR A 84 21.26 12.28 -1.58
C TYR A 84 19.89 12.95 -1.42
N GLY A 85 19.81 14.27 -1.61
CA GLY A 85 18.55 15.00 -1.54
C GLY A 85 17.55 14.55 -2.60
N LYS A 86 17.99 14.31 -3.84
CA LYS A 86 17.15 13.81 -4.93
C LYS A 86 16.60 12.42 -4.62
N ARG A 87 17.46 11.50 -4.16
CA ARG A 87 17.06 10.15 -3.71
C ARG A 87 16.00 10.23 -2.61
N ARG A 88 16.25 11.02 -1.57
CA ARG A 88 15.32 11.21 -0.44
C ARG A 88 13.95 11.67 -0.92
N ASN A 89 13.92 12.69 -1.77
CA ASN A 89 12.66 13.25 -2.28
C ASN A 89 11.88 12.22 -3.09
N ILE A 90 12.54 11.51 -4.01
CA ILE A 90 11.91 10.43 -4.79
C ILE A 90 11.31 9.37 -3.86
N LYS A 91 12.08 8.91 -2.86
CA LYS A 91 11.64 7.86 -1.93
C LYS A 91 10.41 8.28 -1.13
N ILE A 92 10.38 9.52 -0.63
CA ILE A 92 9.25 10.00 0.16
C ILE A 92 8.01 10.25 -0.71
N ILE A 93 8.18 10.83 -1.90
CA ILE A 93 7.08 11.04 -2.85
C ILE A 93 6.48 9.68 -3.24
N CYS A 94 7.29 8.78 -3.77
CA CYS A 94 6.84 7.45 -4.18
C CYS A 94 6.25 6.66 -3.01
N GLY A 95 6.86 6.71 -1.82
CA GLY A 95 6.35 6.04 -0.63
C GLY A 95 4.97 6.58 -0.21
N THR A 96 4.78 7.89 -0.22
CA THR A 96 3.49 8.52 0.09
C THR A 96 2.41 8.09 -0.90
N PHE A 97 2.71 8.09 -2.20
CA PHE A 97 1.79 7.62 -3.23
C PHE A 97 1.48 6.13 -3.09
N ALA A 98 2.47 5.28 -2.82
CA ALA A 98 2.27 3.85 -2.62
C ALA A 98 1.30 3.57 -1.46
N ILE A 99 1.47 4.28 -0.35
CA ILE A 99 0.61 4.15 0.83
C ILE A 99 -0.82 4.57 0.49
N VAL A 100 -1.02 5.74 -0.12
CA VAL A 100 -2.36 6.22 -0.50
C VAL A 100 -3.05 5.25 -1.45
N VAL A 101 -2.33 4.74 -2.46
CA VAL A 101 -2.88 3.77 -3.42
C VAL A 101 -3.26 2.47 -2.72
N SER A 102 -2.40 1.96 -1.83
CA SER A 102 -2.67 0.76 -1.04
C SER A 102 -3.92 0.92 -0.17
N ASP A 103 -4.02 2.03 0.57
CA ASP A 103 -5.16 2.31 1.45
C ASP A 103 -6.45 2.52 0.64
N THR A 104 -6.37 3.14 -0.54
CA THR A 104 -7.51 3.28 -1.46
C THR A 104 -8.04 1.90 -1.90
N VAL A 105 -7.16 0.94 -2.21
CA VAL A 105 -7.56 -0.42 -2.61
C VAL A 105 -8.30 -1.13 -1.47
N LEU A 106 -7.83 -0.96 -0.23
CA LEU A 106 -8.48 -1.54 0.96
C LEU A 106 -9.83 -0.90 1.25
N LEU A 107 -9.94 0.42 1.09
CA LEU A 107 -11.18 1.15 1.24
C LEU A 107 -12.19 0.73 0.18
N TYR A 108 -11.77 0.61 -1.09
CA TYR A 108 -12.61 0.10 -2.18
C TYR A 108 -13.11 -1.33 -1.93
N ARG A 109 -12.24 -2.22 -1.43
CA ARG A 109 -12.64 -3.59 -1.05
C ARG A 109 -13.69 -3.58 0.06
N SER A 110 -13.50 -2.75 1.07
CA SER A 110 -14.45 -2.59 2.17
C SER A 110 -15.78 -2.02 1.67
N TYR A 111 -15.74 -1.10 0.69
CA TYR A 111 -16.91 -0.52 0.06
C TYR A 111 -17.77 -1.55 -0.68
N ILE A 112 -17.15 -2.38 -1.52
CA ILE A 112 -17.85 -3.48 -2.23
C ILE A 112 -18.47 -4.45 -1.23
N LEU A 113 -17.73 -4.81 -0.17
CA LEU A 113 -18.17 -5.83 0.77
C LEU A 113 -19.45 -5.46 1.52
N TYR A 114 -19.65 -4.17 1.80
CA TYR A 114 -20.85 -3.65 2.47
C TYR A 114 -21.99 -3.27 1.50
N ASN A 115 -21.91 -3.69 0.24
CA ASN A 115 -22.89 -3.42 -0.81
C ASN A 115 -23.29 -1.94 -0.88
N SER A 116 -22.30 -1.04 -0.92
CA SER A 116 -22.50 0.41 -1.05
C SER A 116 -23.20 1.10 0.14
N ARG A 117 -23.36 0.44 1.30
CA ARG A 117 -23.91 1.08 2.51
C ARG A 117 -22.89 2.02 3.15
N LEU A 118 -22.89 3.28 2.68
CA LEU A 118 -21.95 4.34 3.08
C LEU A 118 -21.83 4.58 4.59
N ARG A 119 -22.88 4.28 5.38
CA ARG A 119 -22.88 4.53 6.83
C ARG A 119 -21.71 3.89 7.59
N PHE A 120 -21.26 2.70 7.19
CA PHE A 120 -20.14 2.01 7.86
C PHE A 120 -18.76 2.42 7.31
N ILE A 121 -18.72 2.95 6.08
CA ILE A 121 -17.49 3.34 5.38
C ILE A 121 -17.17 4.82 5.60
N ALA A 122 -18.15 5.61 6.04
CA ALA A 122 -17.99 7.04 6.31
C ALA A 122 -16.81 7.34 7.25
N LEU A 123 -16.63 6.52 8.30
CA LEU A 123 -15.55 6.73 9.27
C LEU A 123 -14.16 6.44 8.66
N PRO A 124 -13.89 5.26 8.06
CA PRO A 124 -12.63 5.04 7.32
C PRO A 124 -12.40 6.06 6.20
N LEU A 125 -13.46 6.51 5.52
CA LEU A 125 -13.35 7.49 4.45
C LEU A 125 -12.94 8.87 4.97
N LEU A 126 -13.48 9.30 6.11
CA LEU A 126 -13.07 10.54 6.76
C LEU A 126 -11.60 10.48 7.17
N VAL A 127 -11.17 9.39 7.81
CA VAL A 127 -9.78 9.20 8.21
C VAL A 127 -8.85 9.18 6.98
N PHE A 128 -9.28 8.59 5.87
CA PHE A 128 -8.53 8.60 4.61
C PHE A 128 -8.40 10.01 4.01
N VAL A 129 -9.44 10.84 4.06
CA VAL A 129 -9.35 12.24 3.61
C VAL A 129 -8.34 13.03 4.47
N VAL A 130 -8.37 12.83 5.79
CA VAL A 130 -7.40 13.45 6.71
C VAL A 130 -5.98 12.97 6.41
N GLN A 131 -5.81 11.67 6.16
CA GLN A 131 -4.53 11.09 5.76
C GLN A 131 -4.00 11.74 4.47
N CYS A 132 -4.83 11.90 3.44
CA CYS A 132 -4.45 12.56 2.19
C CYS A 132 -4.02 14.01 2.44
N GLY A 133 -4.74 14.76 3.27
CA GLY A 133 -4.37 16.12 3.65
C GLY A 133 -3.00 16.20 4.32
N ILE A 134 -2.74 15.29 5.27
CA ILE A 134 -1.44 15.23 5.97
C ILE A 134 -0.32 14.74 5.04
N GLY A 135 -0.63 13.84 4.10
CA GLY A 135 0.30 13.43 3.04
C GLY A 135 0.73 14.61 2.17
N ILE A 136 -0.21 15.45 1.74
CA ILE A 136 0.09 16.66 0.95
C ILE A 136 0.94 17.64 1.78
N TRP A 137 0.60 17.85 3.06
CA TRP A 137 1.40 18.69 3.94
C TRP A 137 2.83 18.15 4.09
N SER A 138 2.98 16.83 4.27
CA SER A 138 4.30 16.19 4.29
C SER A 138 5.07 16.47 3.00
N LEU A 139 4.44 16.40 1.83
CA LEU A 139 5.11 16.70 0.57
C LEU A 139 5.54 18.17 0.47
N ILE A 140 4.70 19.12 0.87
CA ILE A 140 5.03 20.55 0.88
C ILE A 140 6.22 20.82 1.78
N SER A 141 6.25 20.20 2.97
CA SER A 141 7.36 20.38 3.92
C SER A 141 8.71 19.92 3.37
N LEU A 142 8.72 18.92 2.47
CA LEU A 142 9.94 18.45 1.80
C LEU A 142 10.49 19.46 0.80
N PHE A 143 9.63 20.17 0.08
CA PHE A 143 10.07 21.20 -0.87
C PHE A 143 10.53 22.49 -0.18
N GLN A 144 10.17 22.68 1.09
CA GLN A 144 10.60 23.83 1.90
C GLN A 144 11.97 23.60 2.57
N GLU A 145 12.38 22.35 2.79
CA GLU A 145 13.72 22.02 3.27
C GLU A 145 14.77 22.24 2.17
N LYS A 146 15.45 23.39 2.18
CA LYS A 146 16.42 23.79 1.13
C LYS A 146 17.79 23.11 1.24
N THR A 147 18.17 22.57 2.40
CA THR A 147 19.46 21.89 2.58
C THR A 147 19.31 20.66 3.46
N VAL A 148 19.59 19.50 2.89
CA VAL A 148 19.68 18.23 3.63
C VAL A 148 21.15 17.94 3.80
N ASP A 149 21.72 18.29 4.95
CA ASP A 149 23.11 17.94 5.25
C ASP A 149 23.22 16.45 5.60
N PRO A 150 23.92 15.63 4.78
CA PRO A 150 24.11 14.21 5.07
C PRO A 150 25.05 13.96 6.26
N TRP A 151 25.73 15.01 6.74
CA TRP A 151 26.71 14.99 7.83
C TRP A 151 26.20 15.59 9.14
N SER A 152 24.94 16.03 9.17
CA SER A 152 24.34 16.50 10.41
C SER A 152 24.23 15.32 11.40
N ASP A 153 24.97 15.38 12.51
CA ASP A 153 24.86 14.44 13.65
C ASP A 153 23.47 14.41 14.31
N ARG A 154 22.54 15.27 13.85
CA ARG A 154 21.16 15.20 14.28
C ARG A 154 20.49 14.07 13.52
N PRO A 155 19.94 13.04 14.22
CA PRO A 155 19.12 12.04 13.56
C PRO A 155 18.06 12.79 12.77
N GLN A 156 17.96 12.45 11.49
CA GLN A 156 17.03 13.03 10.53
C GLN A 156 15.64 13.00 11.17
N LYS A 157 15.19 14.16 11.69
CA LYS A 157 13.95 14.21 12.46
C LYS A 157 12.84 13.89 11.48
N SER A 158 12.22 12.73 11.65
CA SER A 158 10.97 12.43 10.97
C SER A 158 10.04 13.60 11.25
N THR A 159 9.66 14.32 10.20
CA THR A 159 8.74 15.45 10.30
C THR A 159 7.49 14.96 11.02
N LEU A 160 6.94 15.74 11.95
CA LEU A 160 5.72 15.39 12.68
C LEU A 160 4.61 14.90 11.72
N ALA A 161 4.51 15.53 10.54
CA ALA A 161 3.62 15.13 9.46
C ALA A 161 3.82 13.67 8.98
N GLN A 162 5.06 13.20 8.81
CA GLN A 162 5.36 11.83 8.38
C GLN A 162 4.96 10.79 9.44
N ASN A 163 5.22 11.09 10.71
CA ASN A 163 4.81 10.22 11.81
C ASN A 163 3.27 10.11 11.88
N ILE A 164 2.57 11.24 11.86
CA ILE A 164 1.10 11.25 11.91
C ILE A 164 0.52 10.55 10.68
N PHE A 165 1.09 10.77 9.49
CA PHE A 165 0.69 10.07 8.26
C PHE A 165 0.81 8.55 8.40
N GLY A 166 1.94 8.06 8.93
CA GLY A 166 2.16 6.64 9.19
C GLY A 166 1.16 6.05 10.18
N PHE A 167 0.89 6.75 11.29
CA PHE A 167 -0.10 6.33 12.27
C PHE A 167 -1.52 6.28 11.70
N LEU A 168 -1.90 7.27 10.87
CA LEU A 168 -3.21 7.28 10.20
C LEU A 168 -3.36 6.14 9.21
N SER A 169 -2.34 5.88 8.38
CA SER A 169 -2.34 4.73 7.47
C SER A 169 -2.46 3.41 8.24
N GLY A 170 -1.67 3.23 9.30
CA GLY A 170 -1.77 2.06 10.16
C GLY A 170 -3.16 1.90 10.78
N GLY A 171 -3.72 3.00 11.31
CA GLY A 171 -5.06 3.05 11.86
C GLY A 171 -6.14 2.68 10.84
N LEU A 172 -6.06 3.21 9.62
CA LEU A 172 -6.96 2.87 8.52
C LEU A 172 -6.89 1.39 8.14
N ASN A 173 -5.68 0.84 8.08
CA ASN A 173 -5.47 -0.58 7.82
C ASN A 173 -6.17 -1.45 8.88
N VAL A 174 -6.02 -1.10 10.17
CA VAL A 174 -6.68 -1.80 11.28
C VAL A 174 -8.20 -1.65 11.20
N MET A 175 -8.71 -0.43 10.95
CA MET A 175 -10.15 -0.16 10.84
C MET A 175 -10.77 -0.94 9.67
N CYS A 176 -10.20 -0.85 8.47
CA CYS A 176 -10.67 -1.59 7.29
C CYS A 176 -10.65 -3.11 7.53
N THR A 177 -9.58 -3.63 8.13
CA THR A 177 -9.48 -5.07 8.43
C THR A 177 -10.54 -5.49 9.45
N SER A 178 -10.76 -4.71 10.50
CA SER A 178 -11.81 -4.98 11.50
C SER A 178 -13.22 -4.97 10.87
N LEU A 179 -13.48 -4.05 9.94
CA LEU A 179 -14.74 -3.98 9.19
C LEU A 179 -14.94 -5.19 8.28
N ILE A 180 -13.87 -5.65 7.62
CA ILE A 180 -13.90 -6.85 6.78
C ILE A 180 -14.19 -8.09 7.64
N VAL A 181 -13.47 -8.26 8.76
CA VAL A 181 -13.65 -9.39 9.67
C VAL A 181 -15.05 -9.41 10.28
N THR A 182 -15.55 -8.26 10.75
CA THR A 182 -16.91 -8.17 11.32
C THR A 182 -18.00 -8.42 10.28
N CYS A 183 -17.81 -7.97 9.02
CA CYS A 183 -18.74 -8.27 7.94
C CYS A 183 -18.76 -9.77 7.62
N MET A 184 -17.59 -10.39 7.52
CA MET A 184 -17.45 -11.83 7.28
C MET A 184 -18.12 -12.64 8.40
N TRP A 185 -17.88 -12.26 9.66
CA TRP A 185 -18.51 -12.88 10.82
C TRP A 185 -20.03 -12.75 10.81
N ARG A 186 -20.56 -11.56 10.52
CA ARG A 186 -22.01 -11.32 10.42
C ARG A 186 -22.64 -12.11 9.28
N SER A 187 -21.96 -12.19 8.14
CA SER A 187 -22.41 -12.97 6.98
C SER A 187 -22.44 -14.46 7.32
N HIS A 188 -21.41 -14.97 7.99
CA HIS A 188 -21.36 -16.34 8.47
C HIS A 188 -22.48 -16.66 9.45
N ARG A 189 -22.72 -15.80 10.45
CA ARG A 189 -23.81 -15.98 11.42
C ARG A 189 -25.19 -15.97 10.77
N ARG A 190 -25.43 -15.11 9.78
CA ARG A 190 -26.71 -15.09 9.03
C ARG A 190 -26.95 -16.39 8.27
N LEU A 191 -25.91 -16.96 7.67
CA LEU A 191 -26.01 -18.25 6.99
C LEU A 191 -26.31 -19.40 7.94
N LEU A 192 -25.73 -19.39 9.15
CA LEU A 192 -26.02 -20.38 10.19
C LEU A 192 -27.46 -20.24 10.72
N ALA A 193 -27.94 -19.02 10.93
CA ALA A 193 -29.30 -18.75 11.39
C ALA A 193 -30.36 -19.14 10.35
N ALA A 194 -30.04 -19.07 9.06
CA ALA A 194 -30.91 -19.49 7.96
C ALA A 194 -30.99 -21.02 7.77
N GLY A 195 -30.42 -21.82 8.68
CA GLY A 195 -30.53 -23.28 8.66
C GLY A 195 -29.82 -23.96 7.50
N VAL A 196 -28.91 -23.26 6.82
CA VAL A 196 -28.23 -23.80 5.65
C VAL A 196 -27.22 -24.85 6.10
N PRO A 197 -27.38 -26.15 5.74
CA PRO A 197 -26.51 -27.21 6.24
C PRO A 197 -25.04 -26.96 5.87
N LYS A 198 -24.14 -27.36 6.78
CA LYS A 198 -22.68 -27.32 6.64
C LYS A 198 -22.21 -28.19 5.47
N LEU A 199 -22.39 -27.73 4.23
CA LEU A 199 -21.79 -28.34 3.04
C LEU A 199 -20.33 -27.92 2.97
N GLN A 200 -19.49 -28.80 3.53
CA GLN A 200 -18.09 -29.08 3.25
C GLN A 200 -17.35 -28.11 2.30
N SER A 201 -16.63 -27.17 2.91
CA SER A 201 -15.22 -26.81 2.62
C SER A 201 -14.73 -26.27 1.27
N SER A 202 -15.56 -25.93 0.26
CA SER A 202 -14.99 -25.29 -0.96
C SER A 202 -15.78 -24.12 -1.58
N SER A 203 -16.95 -23.78 -1.04
CA SER A 203 -17.91 -22.90 -1.73
C SER A 203 -18.39 -21.70 -0.89
N ALA A 204 -17.71 -21.31 0.20
CA ALA A 204 -18.12 -20.12 0.96
C ALA A 204 -18.03 -18.83 0.11
N TYR A 205 -17.00 -18.71 -0.73
CA TYR A 205 -16.84 -17.60 -1.68
C TYR A 205 -17.80 -17.68 -2.86
N VAL A 206 -18.14 -18.89 -3.32
CA VAL A 206 -19.08 -19.10 -4.44
C VAL A 206 -20.52 -18.85 -3.98
N ARG A 207 -20.87 -19.16 -2.72
CA ARG A 207 -22.14 -18.79 -2.10
C ARG A 207 -22.27 -17.30 -1.82
N ALA A 208 -21.23 -16.65 -1.31
CA ALA A 208 -21.25 -15.20 -1.14
C ALA A 208 -21.41 -14.49 -2.50
N GLY A 209 -20.74 -15.00 -3.56
CA GLY A 209 -20.92 -14.54 -4.93
C GLY A 209 -22.32 -14.79 -5.49
N ALA A 210 -22.87 -16.00 -5.29
CA ALA A 210 -24.21 -16.36 -5.77
C ALA A 210 -25.32 -15.57 -5.06
N ILE A 211 -25.16 -15.29 -3.77
CA ILE A 211 -26.11 -14.48 -3.00
C ILE A 211 -26.00 -13.01 -3.43
N MET A 212 -24.80 -12.47 -3.65
CA MET A 212 -24.64 -11.12 -4.21
C MET A 212 -25.28 -10.97 -5.59
N ILE A 213 -25.20 -12.00 -6.45
CA ILE A 213 -25.85 -12.01 -7.77
C ILE A 213 -27.38 -12.03 -7.63
N ASN A 214 -27.94 -12.84 -6.72
CA ASN A 214 -29.40 -12.91 -6.53
C ASN A 214 -29.98 -11.69 -5.80
N SER A 215 -29.22 -10.99 -4.96
CA SER A 215 -29.69 -9.78 -4.27
C SER A 215 -29.57 -8.49 -5.10
N GLY A 216 -29.06 -8.57 -6.33
CA GLY A 216 -28.95 -7.42 -7.26
C GLY A 216 -30.07 -7.32 -8.30
N VAL A 217 -31.05 -8.23 -8.27
CA VAL A 217 -32.18 -8.29 -9.21
C VAL A 217 -33.52 -8.06 -8.49
N SER A 218 -33.53 -7.28 -7.41
CA SER A 218 -34.76 -6.85 -6.74
C SER A 218 -34.63 -5.42 -6.26
#